data_AF-A0A2J6WD71-F1
#
_entry.id   AF-A0A2J6WD71-F1
#
_cell.length_a   1.000
_cell.length_b   1.000
_cell.length_c   1.000
_cell.angle_alpha   90.00
_cell.angle_beta   90.00
_cell.angle_gamma   90.00
#
_symmetry.space_group_name_H-M   'P 1'
#
loop_
_entity.id
_entity.type
_entity.pdbx_description
1 polymer ?
#
loop_
_entity_poly.entity_id
_entity_poly.type
_entity_poly.pdbx_seq_one_letter_code
_entity_poly.pdbx_strand_id
1 'polypeptide(L)'
;MTKIRTFPSFSAHGPYPAGWLSWGTRLVLIVVVSLYGTLVFVVNHIPALQNSWIDWQTNTTKVNLLCENTVLSNPIRQPASAFSGIVYLLLAIIIFSRVEYKKSIPVDPLRKTRLFYELLLASVLVYVFGCSLFYHASLTRIAVQLDYSAVYAIAAFPCLYIGQITFLKANGTAQSRLQFFYFPLIVIVLAVISVFVPLREKSLAAFVFIMLFFAFSFVAEMGKTGSRARKYLALSNISVMVALIWFELDKYKIGCIPGGYFSLHGLWNLFIGLSTFYFYLYMSESGQAAVVDE
;
A
#
# COMPACT_ATOMS: atom_id res chain seq x y z
N MET A 1 7.19 -35.73 -48.62
CA MET A 1 6.15 -35.09 -47.78
C MET A 1 6.77 -34.69 -46.46
N THR A 2 7.27 -33.46 -46.37
CA THR A 2 7.96 -32.90 -45.20
C THR A 2 7.05 -31.86 -44.56
N LYS A 3 6.49 -32.17 -43.40
CA LYS A 3 5.68 -31.23 -42.60
C LYS A 3 6.61 -30.17 -42.01
N ILE A 4 6.65 -29.00 -42.65
CA ILE A 4 7.26 -27.80 -42.10
C ILE A 4 6.39 -27.40 -40.89
N ARG A 5 6.92 -27.60 -39.68
CA ARG A 5 6.35 -27.00 -38.46
C ARG A 5 6.56 -25.50 -38.56
N THR A 6 5.52 -24.78 -38.95
CA THR A 6 5.43 -23.34 -38.74
C THR A 6 5.50 -23.09 -37.24
N PHE A 7 6.59 -22.48 -36.77
CA PHE A 7 6.66 -21.91 -35.44
C PHE A 7 5.51 -20.91 -35.29
N PRO A 8 4.76 -20.90 -34.17
CA PRO A 8 3.81 -19.83 -33.94
C PRO A 8 4.58 -18.52 -33.92
N SER A 9 4.14 -17.59 -34.77
CA SER A 9 4.58 -16.20 -34.75
C SER A 9 4.50 -15.71 -33.31
N PHE A 10 5.60 -15.22 -32.77
CA PHE A 10 5.62 -14.45 -31.53
C PHE A 10 4.70 -13.26 -31.73
N SER A 11 3.44 -13.38 -31.28
CA SER A 11 2.54 -12.25 -31.15
C SER A 11 3.19 -11.28 -30.17
N ALA A 12 3.57 -10.11 -30.66
CA ALA A 12 4.03 -8.99 -29.85
C ALA A 12 2.94 -8.41 -28.92
N HIS A 13 1.81 -9.11 -28.76
CA HIS A 13 0.74 -8.81 -27.81
C HIS A 13 0.73 -9.78 -26.62
N GLY A 14 1.88 -10.32 -26.21
CA GLY A 14 2.05 -10.76 -24.82
C GLY A 14 1.90 -9.54 -23.90
N PRO A 15 1.18 -9.62 -22.76
CA PRO A 15 0.61 -8.44 -22.13
C PRO A 15 1.63 -7.41 -21.63
N TYR A 16 2.92 -7.70 -21.45
CA TYR A 16 3.96 -6.70 -21.14
C TYR A 16 5.34 -7.24 -21.55
N PRO A 17 6.19 -6.53 -22.34
CA PRO A 17 6.98 -5.38 -21.84
C PRO A 17 7.39 -4.31 -22.91
N ALA A 18 6.87 -3.08 -22.76
CA ALA A 18 7.40 -1.76 -23.17
C ALA A 18 6.20 -0.80 -23.14
N GLY A 19 6.17 0.19 -22.22
CA GLY A 19 5.00 1.10 -22.08
C GLY A 19 3.97 0.70 -20.99
N TRP A 20 4.44 0.15 -19.87
CA TRP A 20 3.63 -0.31 -18.73
C TRP A 20 2.72 0.78 -18.09
N LEU A 21 3.03 2.05 -18.33
CA LEU A 21 2.27 3.22 -17.93
C LEU A 21 2.02 4.08 -19.16
N SER A 22 0.81 4.63 -19.30
CA SER A 22 0.54 5.63 -20.34
C SER A 22 1.48 6.82 -20.17
N TRP A 23 1.81 7.52 -21.26
CA TRP A 23 2.61 8.75 -21.18
C TRP A 23 1.96 9.78 -20.25
N GLY A 24 0.63 9.89 -20.30
CA GLY A 24 -0.14 10.74 -19.40
C GLY A 24 0.06 10.38 -17.93
N THR A 25 -0.06 9.10 -17.57
CA THR A 25 0.18 8.64 -16.19
C THR A 25 1.61 8.95 -15.74
N ARG A 26 2.62 8.73 -16.59
CA ARG A 26 4.02 9.05 -16.26
C ARG A 26 4.22 10.54 -15.97
N LEU A 27 3.64 11.41 -16.81
CA LEU A 27 3.70 12.86 -16.61
C LEU A 27 3.03 13.25 -15.29
N VAL A 28 1.84 12.72 -15.01
CA VAL A 28 1.12 12.96 -13.75
C VAL A 28 1.97 12.56 -12.54
N LEU A 29 2.62 11.40 -12.58
CA LEU A 29 3.48 10.96 -11.48
C LEU A 29 4.66 11.90 -11.25
N ILE A 30 5.35 12.33 -12.32
CA ILE A 30 6.49 13.28 -12.22
C ILE A 30 6.02 14.61 -11.63
N VAL A 31 4.90 15.14 -12.12
CA VAL A 31 4.33 16.40 -11.65
C VAL A 31 3.92 16.28 -10.17
N VAL A 32 3.24 15.20 -9.78
CA VAL A 32 2.82 14.97 -8.39
C VAL A 32 4.02 14.87 -7.45
N VAL A 33 5.07 14.11 -7.80
CA VAL A 33 6.30 14.02 -6.99
C VAL A 33 6.95 15.39 -6.83
N SER A 34 7.11 16.12 -7.93
CA SER A 34 7.80 17.41 -7.94
C SER A 34 7.04 18.46 -7.14
N LEU A 35 5.72 18.56 -7.35
CA LEU A 35 4.85 19.47 -6.61
C LEU A 35 4.79 19.12 -5.13
N TYR A 36 4.68 17.83 -4.78
CA TYR A 36 4.64 17.41 -3.39
C TYR A 36 5.95 17.68 -2.65
N GLY A 37 7.10 17.36 -3.26
CA GLY A 37 8.41 17.68 -2.67
C GLY A 37 8.60 19.18 -2.48
N THR A 38 8.20 19.97 -3.49
CA THR A 38 8.22 21.44 -3.40
C THR A 38 7.31 21.95 -2.29
N LEU A 39 6.10 21.38 -2.16
CA LEU A 39 5.15 21.74 -1.12
C LEU A 39 5.70 21.46 0.28
N VAL A 40 6.26 20.26 0.51
CA VAL A 40 6.87 19.89 1.80
C VAL A 40 7.99 20.86 2.16
N PHE A 41 8.83 21.21 1.18
CA PHE A 41 9.91 22.17 1.38
C PHE A 41 9.37 23.58 1.69
N VAL A 42 8.50 24.12 0.85
CA VAL A 42 7.98 25.49 0.96
C VAL A 42 7.19 25.68 2.26
N VAL A 43 6.30 24.76 2.59
CA VAL A 43 5.47 24.84 3.81
C VAL A 43 6.33 24.98 5.06
N ASN A 44 7.46 24.27 5.13
CA ASN A 44 8.40 24.37 6.25
C ASN A 44 9.17 25.68 6.34
N HIS A 45 9.20 26.48 5.27
CA HIS A 45 9.90 27.76 5.24
C HIS A 45 8.96 28.96 5.36
N ILE A 46 7.64 28.76 5.49
CA ILE A 46 6.67 29.84 5.73
C ILE A 46 6.65 30.17 7.23
N PRO A 47 7.08 31.37 7.67
CA PRO A 47 7.12 31.72 9.09
C PRO A 47 5.74 31.72 9.75
N ALA A 48 4.69 32.11 9.00
CA ALA A 48 3.32 32.14 9.49
C ALA A 48 2.73 30.76 9.83
N LEU A 49 3.34 29.68 9.34
CA LEU A 49 2.91 28.30 9.62
C LEU A 49 3.73 27.63 10.73
N GLN A 50 4.73 28.33 11.27
CA GLN A 50 5.52 27.80 12.38
C GLN A 50 4.63 27.68 13.63
N ASN A 51 4.89 26.65 14.43
CA ASN A 51 4.15 26.30 15.64
C ASN A 51 2.66 25.97 15.40
N SER A 52 2.27 25.59 14.18
CA SER A 52 0.88 25.18 13.84
C SER A 52 0.30 24.09 14.75
N TRP A 53 1.14 23.32 15.43
CA TRP A 53 0.75 22.19 16.28
C TRP A 53 0.94 22.44 17.78
N ILE A 54 1.18 23.68 18.21
CA ILE A 54 1.54 24.00 19.60
C ILE A 54 0.42 23.64 20.59
N ASP A 55 -0.84 23.84 20.20
CA ASP A 55 -2.00 23.57 21.05
C ASP A 55 -2.45 22.10 21.05
N TRP A 56 -1.77 21.25 20.28
CA TRP A 56 -2.13 19.85 20.15
C TRP A 56 -1.33 18.98 21.12
N GLN A 57 -1.97 17.95 21.67
CA GLN A 57 -1.29 16.96 22.50
C GLN A 57 -0.25 16.17 21.68
N THR A 58 1.01 16.56 21.81
CA THR A 58 2.14 15.87 21.18
C THR A 58 2.50 14.59 21.93
N ASN A 59 2.83 13.54 21.19
CA ASN A 59 3.27 12.29 21.79
C ASN A 59 4.78 12.34 22.08
N THR A 60 5.17 12.87 23.25
CA THR A 60 6.57 13.07 23.66
C THR A 60 7.40 11.79 23.62
N THR A 61 6.79 10.62 23.86
CA THR A 61 7.46 9.31 23.78
C THR A 61 7.80 8.89 22.34
N LYS A 62 7.03 9.35 21.36
CA LYS A 62 7.21 9.03 19.94
C LYS A 62 8.03 10.07 19.18
N VAL A 63 8.12 11.32 19.66
CA VAL A 63 8.92 12.39 19.06
C VAL A 63 10.40 12.02 18.89
N ASN A 64 10.94 11.20 19.80
CA ASN A 64 12.33 10.75 19.77
C ASN A 64 12.51 9.30 19.29
N LEU A 65 11.45 8.64 18.81
CA LEU A 65 11.53 7.23 18.42
C LEU A 65 12.18 7.04 17.04
N LEU A 66 11.97 8.00 16.14
CA LEU A 66 12.47 7.93 14.77
C LEU A 66 13.86 8.55 14.67
N CYS A 67 14.60 8.08 13.68
CA CYS A 67 15.96 8.52 13.40
C CYS A 67 16.04 9.96 12.87
N GLU A 68 14.98 10.42 12.23
CA GLU A 68 14.94 11.67 11.48
C GLU A 68 15.04 12.93 12.36
N ASN A 69 15.74 13.96 11.85
CA ASN A 69 15.81 15.26 12.50
C ASN A 69 14.41 15.90 12.62
N THR A 70 13.94 16.04 13.86
CA THR A 70 12.58 16.50 14.15
C THR A 70 12.61 17.93 14.69
N VAL A 71 12.07 18.87 13.91
CA VAL A 71 11.98 20.29 14.30
C VAL A 71 10.55 20.62 14.69
N LEU A 72 10.27 20.73 16.00
CA LEU A 72 8.90 20.83 16.53
C LEU A 72 8.17 22.12 16.17
N SER A 73 8.91 23.19 15.84
CA SER A 73 8.35 24.44 15.36
C SER A 73 7.84 24.33 13.92
N ASN A 74 8.37 23.40 13.11
CA ASN A 74 7.97 23.30 11.72
C ASN A 74 6.55 22.74 11.57
N PRO A 75 5.80 23.19 10.56
CA PRO A 75 4.50 22.60 10.22
C PRO A 75 4.62 21.16 9.72
N ILE A 76 5.74 20.77 9.09
CA ILE A 76 6.07 19.38 8.81
C ILE A 76 7.31 19.01 9.63
N ARG A 77 7.06 18.35 10.76
CA ARG A 77 8.08 18.03 11.77
C ARG A 77 9.09 16.98 11.31
N GLN A 78 8.68 16.06 10.43
CA GLN A 78 9.51 14.98 9.87
C GLN A 78 9.42 14.94 8.34
N PRO A 79 10.11 15.85 7.63
CA PRO A 79 9.99 16.05 6.18
C PRO A 79 10.34 14.84 5.31
N ALA A 80 11.40 14.09 5.64
CA ALA A 80 11.86 12.93 4.88
C ALA A 80 10.86 11.77 5.00
N SER A 81 10.37 11.49 6.21
CA SER A 81 9.35 10.47 6.43
C SER A 81 8.01 10.89 5.80
N ALA A 82 7.60 12.15 5.95
CA ALA A 82 6.43 12.70 5.26
C ALA A 82 6.55 12.60 3.73
N PHE A 83 7.73 12.91 3.17
CA PHE A 83 7.99 12.81 1.74
C PHE A 83 7.91 11.36 1.25
N SER A 84 8.55 10.43 1.96
CA SER A 84 8.60 9.02 1.59
C SER A 84 7.23 8.36 1.47
N GLY A 85 6.24 8.83 2.25
CA GLY A 85 4.85 8.37 2.17
C GLY A 85 4.20 8.61 0.79
N ILE A 86 4.76 9.46 -0.06
CA ILE A 86 4.24 9.72 -1.41
C ILE A 86 4.11 8.44 -2.25
N VAL A 87 4.92 7.42 -1.98
CA VAL A 87 4.85 6.12 -2.67
C VAL A 87 3.44 5.54 -2.67
N TYR A 88 2.68 5.71 -1.58
CA TYR A 88 1.31 5.23 -1.48
C TYR A 88 0.38 5.98 -2.45
N LEU A 89 0.51 7.30 -2.54
CA LEU A 89 -0.27 8.12 -3.47
C LEU A 89 0.07 7.79 -4.92
N LEU A 90 1.36 7.62 -5.25
CA LEU A 90 1.80 7.24 -6.60
C LEU A 90 1.19 5.90 -7.02
N LEU A 91 1.20 4.91 -6.13
CA LEU A 91 0.57 3.62 -6.39
C LEU A 91 -0.94 3.72 -6.56
N ALA A 92 -1.63 4.53 -5.75
CA ALA A 92 -3.05 4.78 -5.93
C ALA A 92 -3.37 5.37 -7.32
N ILE A 93 -2.60 6.38 -7.77
CA ILE A 93 -2.74 6.98 -9.11
C ILE A 93 -2.54 5.93 -10.20
N ILE A 94 -1.51 5.07 -10.08
CA ILE A 94 -1.25 3.98 -11.03
C ILE A 94 -2.47 3.05 -11.11
N ILE A 95 -3.01 2.62 -9.98
CA ILE A 95 -4.15 1.71 -9.94
C ILE A 95 -5.41 2.38 -10.53
N PHE A 96 -5.74 3.61 -10.13
CA PHE A 96 -6.90 4.34 -10.66
C PHE A 96 -6.84 4.50 -12.19
N SER A 97 -5.68 4.89 -12.73
CA SER A 97 -5.50 5.07 -14.17
C SER A 97 -5.74 3.78 -14.98
N ARG A 98 -5.55 2.61 -14.36
CA ARG A 98 -5.76 1.31 -15.00
C ARG A 98 -7.19 0.81 -14.91
N VAL A 99 -7.89 1.14 -13.81
CA VAL A 99 -9.30 0.80 -13.65
C VAL A 99 -10.14 1.48 -14.74
N GLU A 100 -9.84 2.74 -15.06
CA GLU A 100 -10.52 3.49 -16.11
C GLU A 100 -10.41 2.82 -17.48
N TYR A 101 -9.21 2.34 -17.84
CA TYR A 101 -9.00 1.57 -19.07
C TYR A 101 -9.79 0.26 -19.11
N LYS A 102 -9.95 -0.43 -17.96
CA LYS A 102 -10.62 -1.75 -17.89
C LYS A 102 -12.15 -1.69 -17.97
N LYS A 103 -12.78 -0.52 -17.78
CA LYS A 103 -14.24 -0.32 -17.79
C LYS A 103 -14.88 -0.43 -19.18
N SER A 104 -14.09 -0.36 -20.26
CA SER A 104 -14.57 -0.35 -21.65
C SER A 104 -14.84 -1.73 -22.27
N ILE A 105 -14.72 -2.82 -21.50
CA ILE A 105 -14.79 -4.21 -21.99
C ILE A 105 -15.91 -4.98 -21.24
N PRO A 106 -16.69 -5.87 -21.89
CA PRO A 106 -17.74 -6.67 -21.24
C PRO A 106 -17.25 -7.44 -20.00
N VAL A 107 -18.11 -7.55 -18.98
CA VAL A 107 -17.72 -7.91 -17.60
C VAL A 107 -18.37 -9.22 -17.11
N ASP A 108 -17.55 -10.22 -16.78
CA ASP A 108 -17.93 -11.38 -15.96
C ASP A 108 -17.92 -11.00 -14.45
N PRO A 109 -18.84 -11.53 -13.61
CA PRO A 109 -18.84 -11.44 -12.15
C PRO A 109 -17.47 -11.43 -11.46
N LEU A 110 -16.54 -12.35 -11.79
CA LEU A 110 -15.22 -12.41 -11.15
C LEU A 110 -14.38 -11.16 -11.43
N ARG A 111 -14.48 -10.63 -12.66
CA ARG A 111 -13.82 -9.40 -13.08
C ARG A 111 -14.39 -8.17 -12.35
N LYS A 112 -15.71 -8.13 -12.10
CA LYS A 112 -16.36 -7.04 -11.34
C LYS A 112 -15.86 -7.00 -9.89
N THR A 113 -15.78 -8.16 -9.24
CA THR A 113 -15.22 -8.28 -7.89
C THR A 113 -13.77 -7.82 -7.84
N ARG A 114 -12.93 -8.25 -8.80
CA ARG A 114 -11.54 -7.79 -8.87
C ARG A 114 -11.43 -6.27 -9.01
N LEU A 115 -12.22 -5.66 -9.91
CA LEU A 115 -12.20 -4.22 -10.12
C LEU A 115 -12.54 -3.44 -8.85
N PHE A 116 -13.52 -3.94 -8.08
CA PHE A 116 -13.87 -3.40 -6.78
C PHE A 116 -12.66 -3.43 -5.83
N TYR A 117 -11.98 -4.58 -5.69
CA TYR A 117 -10.79 -4.68 -4.84
C TYR A 117 -9.61 -3.82 -5.33
N GLU A 118 -9.42 -3.65 -6.64
CA GLU A 118 -8.41 -2.73 -7.17
C GLU A 118 -8.69 -1.28 -6.75
N LEU A 119 -9.93 -0.80 -6.93
CA LEU A 119 -10.34 0.55 -6.50
C LEU A 119 -10.21 0.74 -4.99
N LEU A 120 -10.54 -0.30 -4.25
CA LEU A 120 -10.50 -0.32 -2.80
C LEU A 120 -9.08 -0.26 -2.26
N LEU A 121 -8.15 -1.01 -2.86
CA LEU A 121 -6.73 -0.90 -2.57
C LEU A 121 -6.22 0.51 -2.83
N ALA A 122 -6.62 1.11 -3.96
CA ALA A 122 -6.25 2.49 -4.28
C ALA A 122 -6.79 3.49 -3.24
N SER A 123 -8.03 3.33 -2.77
CA SER A 123 -8.59 4.15 -1.69
C SER A 123 -7.86 3.95 -0.35
N VAL A 124 -7.50 2.71 0.00
CA VAL A 124 -6.69 2.42 1.20
C VAL A 124 -5.31 3.09 1.09
N LEU A 125 -4.68 3.08 -0.09
CA LEU A 125 -3.40 3.74 -0.32
C LEU A 125 -3.49 5.28 -0.17
N VAL A 126 -4.57 5.90 -0.66
CA VAL A 126 -4.83 7.33 -0.43
C VAL A 126 -5.01 7.62 1.06
N TYR A 127 -5.73 6.74 1.77
CA TYR A 127 -5.92 6.85 3.21
C TYR A 127 -4.59 6.76 3.97
N VAL A 128 -3.75 5.76 3.65
CA VAL A 128 -2.41 5.59 4.23
C VAL A 128 -1.54 6.81 3.97
N PHE A 129 -1.52 7.33 2.74
CA PHE A 129 -0.80 8.56 2.43
C PHE A 129 -1.23 9.73 3.32
N GLY A 130 -2.54 9.99 3.42
CA GLY A 130 -3.07 11.10 4.21
C GLY A 130 -2.77 10.99 5.71
N CYS A 131 -2.97 9.79 6.28
CA CYS A 131 -2.71 9.55 7.70
C CYS A 131 -1.20 9.61 8.03
N SER A 132 -0.35 9.04 7.17
CA SER A 132 1.11 9.07 7.35
C SER A 132 1.66 10.48 7.23
N LEU A 133 1.20 11.26 6.24
CA LEU A 133 1.54 12.68 6.12
C LEU A 133 1.10 13.45 7.36
N PHE A 134 -0.14 13.27 7.82
CA PHE A 134 -0.64 13.98 9.00
C PHE A 134 0.15 13.63 10.26
N TYR A 135 0.57 12.38 10.42
CA TYR A 135 1.42 11.96 11.52
C TYR A 135 2.80 12.59 11.47
N HIS A 136 3.54 12.44 10.37
CA HIS A 136 4.88 13.01 10.25
C HIS A 136 4.89 14.54 10.21
N ALA A 137 3.78 15.16 9.81
CA ALA A 137 3.62 16.60 9.91
C ALA A 137 3.43 17.06 11.35
N SER A 138 2.52 16.43 12.09
CA SER A 138 2.02 16.96 13.37
C SER A 138 2.59 16.30 14.62
N LEU A 139 2.95 15.01 14.58
CA LEU A 139 3.35 14.19 15.75
C LEU A 139 2.35 14.22 16.92
N THR A 140 1.08 14.49 16.62
CA THR A 140 0.00 14.55 17.62
C THR A 140 -0.53 13.16 17.94
N ARG A 141 -1.16 13.02 19.12
CA ARG A 141 -1.75 11.73 19.55
C ARG A 141 -2.82 11.21 18.57
N ILE A 142 -3.66 12.11 18.06
CA ILE A 142 -4.71 11.76 17.07
C ILE A 142 -4.07 11.32 15.76
N ALA A 143 -3.04 12.02 15.29
CA ALA A 143 -2.36 11.64 14.06
C ALA A 143 -1.69 10.26 14.18
N VAL A 144 -1.08 9.93 15.33
CA VAL A 144 -0.57 8.57 15.61
C VAL A 144 -1.69 7.53 15.55
N GLN A 145 -2.88 7.82 16.09
CA GLN A 145 -4.01 6.90 16.03
C GLN A 145 -4.43 6.63 14.58
N LEU A 146 -4.57 7.68 13.79
CA LEU A 146 -4.95 7.59 12.38
C LEU A 146 -3.88 6.87 11.55
N ASP A 147 -2.59 7.12 11.78
CA ASP A 147 -1.52 6.45 11.06
C ASP A 147 -1.50 4.94 11.31
N TYR A 148 -1.57 4.50 12.57
CA TYR A 148 -1.71 3.07 12.88
C TYR A 148 -2.98 2.45 12.31
N SER A 149 -4.08 3.20 12.27
CA SER A 149 -5.31 2.74 11.63
C SER A 149 -5.12 2.41 10.15
N ALA A 150 -4.32 3.23 9.46
CA ALA A 150 -4.04 3.05 8.05
C ALA A 150 -3.06 1.89 7.83
N VAL A 151 -2.07 1.73 8.72
CA VAL A 151 -1.20 0.54 8.76
C VAL A 151 -2.01 -0.75 8.93
N TYR A 152 -3.02 -0.76 9.81
CA TYR A 152 -3.89 -1.93 9.97
C TYR A 152 -4.73 -2.17 8.71
N ALA A 153 -5.27 -1.12 8.11
CA ALA A 153 -6.08 -1.24 6.89
C ALA A 153 -5.27 -1.84 5.73
N ILE A 154 -4.05 -1.36 5.48
CA ILE A 154 -3.19 -1.87 4.40
C ILE A 154 -2.66 -3.27 4.71
N ALA A 155 -2.32 -3.58 5.98
CA ALA A 155 -1.86 -4.91 6.37
C ALA A 155 -2.97 -5.97 6.33
N ALA A 156 -4.22 -5.60 6.63
CA ALA A 156 -5.36 -6.51 6.56
C ALA A 156 -5.86 -6.74 5.12
N PHE A 157 -5.61 -5.80 4.21
CA PHE A 157 -6.14 -5.85 2.84
C PHE A 157 -5.82 -7.18 2.10
N PRO A 158 -4.58 -7.71 2.14
CA PRO A 158 -4.29 -9.00 1.52
C PRO A 158 -5.13 -10.16 2.02
N CYS A 159 -5.34 -10.26 3.34
CA CYS A 159 -6.18 -11.29 3.94
C CYS A 159 -7.62 -11.19 3.43
N LEU A 160 -8.13 -9.96 3.30
CA LEU A 160 -9.48 -9.70 2.81
C LEU A 160 -9.62 -10.13 1.35
N TYR A 161 -8.68 -9.76 0.49
CA TYR A 161 -8.70 -10.15 -0.92
C TYR A 161 -8.57 -11.67 -1.09
N ILE A 162 -7.55 -12.28 -0.47
CA ILE A 162 -7.30 -13.72 -0.61
C ILE A 162 -8.47 -14.52 -0.02
N GLY A 163 -8.93 -14.16 1.18
CA GLY A 163 -10.07 -14.81 1.82
C GLY A 163 -11.32 -14.76 0.95
N GLN A 164 -11.60 -13.60 0.34
CA GLN A 164 -12.75 -13.46 -0.55
C GLN A 164 -12.64 -14.32 -1.81
N ILE A 165 -11.48 -14.32 -2.47
CA ILE A 165 -11.26 -15.10 -3.68
C ILE A 165 -11.36 -16.60 -3.38
N THR A 166 -10.77 -17.06 -2.28
CA THR A 166 -10.87 -18.45 -1.83
C THR A 166 -12.31 -18.84 -1.53
N PHE A 167 -13.07 -17.98 -0.84
CA PHE A 167 -14.48 -18.22 -0.56
C PHE A 167 -15.33 -18.30 -1.83
N LEU A 168 -15.12 -17.39 -2.79
CA LEU A 168 -15.82 -17.40 -4.08
C LEU A 168 -15.53 -18.66 -4.90
N LYS A 169 -14.29 -19.14 -4.89
CA LYS A 169 -13.91 -20.39 -5.56
C LYS A 169 -14.58 -21.61 -4.92
N ALA A 170 -14.80 -21.60 -3.61
CA ALA A 170 -15.43 -22.71 -2.90
C ALA A 170 -16.96 -22.75 -3.04
N ASN A 171 -17.62 -21.58 -3.03
CA ASN A 171 -19.09 -21.48 -2.91
C ASN A 171 -19.80 -20.92 -4.16
N GLY A 172 -19.05 -20.59 -5.22
CA GLY A 172 -19.60 -20.04 -6.46
C GLY A 172 -19.95 -18.54 -6.41
N THR A 173 -20.59 -18.04 -7.47
CA THR A 173 -20.76 -16.60 -7.77
C THR A 173 -21.99 -15.93 -7.12
N ALA A 174 -22.83 -16.68 -6.39
CA ALA A 174 -24.12 -16.21 -5.89
C ALA A 174 -24.05 -15.09 -4.83
N GLN A 175 -22.87 -14.75 -4.31
CA GLN A 175 -22.73 -13.96 -3.08
C GLN A 175 -22.16 -12.54 -3.28
N SER A 176 -22.54 -11.85 -4.37
CA SER A 176 -21.89 -10.60 -4.80
C SER A 176 -22.36 -9.30 -4.10
N ARG A 177 -23.48 -9.29 -3.36
CA ARG A 177 -24.01 -8.04 -2.76
C ARG A 177 -23.54 -7.76 -1.33
N LEU A 178 -23.44 -8.78 -0.47
CA LEU A 178 -23.01 -8.58 0.93
C LEU A 178 -21.55 -8.11 1.04
N GLN A 179 -20.72 -8.42 0.05
CA GLN A 179 -19.29 -8.04 0.01
C GLN A 179 -19.09 -6.52 -0.02
N PHE A 180 -20.02 -5.78 -0.65
CA PHE A 180 -19.98 -4.31 -0.69
C PHE A 180 -20.18 -3.67 0.69
N PHE A 181 -20.84 -4.37 1.62
CA PHE A 181 -21.14 -3.86 2.96
C PHE A 181 -20.13 -4.34 4.01
N TYR A 182 -19.73 -5.61 3.97
CA TYR A 182 -18.79 -6.15 4.94
C TYR A 182 -17.41 -5.51 4.87
N PHE A 183 -16.97 -5.09 3.69
CA PHE A 183 -15.62 -4.57 3.56
C PHE A 183 -15.45 -3.15 4.14
N PRO A 184 -16.26 -2.13 3.78
CA PRO A 184 -16.18 -0.84 4.45
C PRO A 184 -16.35 -0.99 5.96
N LEU A 185 -17.23 -1.90 6.38
CA LEU A 185 -17.41 -2.24 7.78
C LEU A 185 -16.13 -2.78 8.42
N ILE A 186 -15.39 -3.69 7.78
CA ILE A 186 -14.10 -4.17 8.28
C ILE A 186 -13.09 -3.04 8.38
N VAL A 187 -12.96 -2.18 7.37
CA VAL A 187 -12.03 -1.03 7.44
C VAL A 187 -12.42 -0.07 8.56
N ILE A 188 -13.72 0.20 8.74
CA ILE A 188 -14.25 1.00 9.85
C ILE A 188 -13.93 0.32 11.19
N VAL A 189 -14.12 -0.99 11.30
CA VAL A 189 -13.81 -1.75 12.52
C VAL A 189 -12.31 -1.70 12.82
N LEU A 190 -11.44 -1.86 11.82
CA LEU A 190 -9.98 -1.73 11.99
C LEU A 190 -9.59 -0.32 12.42
N ALA A 191 -10.24 0.70 11.86
CA ALA A 191 -10.05 2.08 12.26
C ALA A 191 -10.51 2.32 13.71
N VAL A 192 -11.65 1.77 14.10
CA VAL A 192 -12.15 1.81 15.48
C VAL A 192 -11.18 1.10 16.44
N ILE A 193 -10.72 -0.11 16.10
CA ILE A 193 -9.73 -0.85 16.88
C ILE A 193 -8.47 0.00 17.10
N SER A 194 -7.98 0.71 16.08
CA SER A 194 -6.79 1.55 16.20
C SER A 194 -6.90 2.70 17.20
N VAL A 195 -8.13 3.18 17.44
CA VAL A 195 -8.42 4.23 18.42
C VAL A 195 -8.37 3.65 19.84
N PHE A 196 -8.94 2.45 20.02
CA PHE A 196 -9.08 1.79 21.32
C PHE A 196 -7.85 0.99 21.77
N VAL A 197 -7.01 0.52 20.84
CA VAL A 197 -5.76 -0.17 21.20
C VAL A 197 -4.80 0.80 21.88
N PRO A 198 -4.31 0.49 23.11
CA PRO A 198 -3.34 1.32 23.81
C PRO A 198 -2.10 1.58 22.95
N LEU A 199 -1.52 2.79 23.02
CA LEU A 199 -0.37 3.19 22.21
C LEU A 199 0.82 2.21 22.28
N ARG A 200 1.03 1.58 23.44
CA ARG A 200 2.10 0.60 23.68
C ARG A 200 1.89 -0.72 22.91
N GLU A 201 0.65 -1.07 22.61
CA GLU A 201 0.26 -2.35 22.02
C GLU A 201 0.04 -2.25 20.50
N LYS A 202 0.06 -1.04 19.93
CA LYS A 202 -0.23 -0.84 18.50
C LYS A 202 0.76 -1.52 17.57
N SER A 203 2.05 -1.55 17.94
CA SER A 203 3.06 -2.28 17.16
C SER A 203 2.80 -3.79 17.17
N LEU A 204 2.30 -4.34 18.29
CA LEU A 204 1.92 -5.74 18.38
C LEU A 204 0.70 -6.03 17.49
N ALA A 205 -0.32 -5.18 17.51
CA ALA A 205 -1.48 -5.33 16.63
C ALA A 205 -1.09 -5.25 15.15
N ALA A 206 -0.23 -4.30 14.75
CA ALA A 206 0.31 -4.23 13.38
C ALA A 206 1.04 -5.53 13.00
N PHE A 207 1.88 -6.04 13.91
CA PHE A 207 2.60 -7.30 13.70
C PHE A 207 1.66 -8.49 13.51
N VAL A 208 0.57 -8.58 14.30
CA VAL A 208 -0.46 -9.62 14.13
C VAL A 208 -1.09 -9.55 12.73
N PHE A 209 -1.44 -8.37 12.23
CA PHE A 209 -1.98 -8.24 10.87
C PHE A 209 -0.98 -8.66 9.79
N ILE A 210 0.31 -8.37 9.98
CA ILE A 210 1.37 -8.82 9.06
C ILE A 210 1.52 -10.35 9.11
N MET A 211 1.43 -10.97 10.28
CA MET A 211 1.44 -12.42 10.41
C MET A 211 0.21 -13.07 9.75
N LEU A 212 -0.95 -12.44 9.88
CA LEU A 212 -2.16 -12.86 9.15
C LEU A 212 -1.94 -12.76 7.64
N PHE A 213 -1.31 -11.68 7.15
CA PHE A 213 -0.97 -11.56 5.73
C PHE A 213 -0.11 -12.75 5.28
N PHE A 214 0.94 -13.11 6.02
CA PHE A 214 1.75 -14.29 5.69
C PHE A 214 0.97 -15.60 5.71
N ALA A 215 0.09 -15.80 6.70
CA ALA A 215 -0.75 -16.99 6.77
C ALA A 215 -1.67 -17.12 5.55
N PHE A 216 -2.33 -16.02 5.15
CA PHE A 216 -3.20 -16.02 3.96
C PHE A 216 -2.40 -16.15 2.65
N SER A 217 -1.23 -15.52 2.56
CA SER A 217 -0.30 -15.69 1.44
C SER A 217 0.10 -17.16 1.28
N PHE A 218 0.39 -17.86 2.38
CA PHE A 218 0.71 -19.28 2.36
C PHE A 218 -0.47 -20.13 1.85
N VAL A 219 -1.69 -19.86 2.32
CA VAL A 219 -2.91 -20.53 1.82
C VAL A 219 -3.09 -20.28 0.31
N ALA A 220 -2.82 -19.07 -0.18
CA ALA A 220 -2.91 -18.75 -1.60
C ALA A 220 -1.88 -19.49 -2.47
N GLU A 221 -0.67 -19.71 -1.95
CA GLU A 221 0.39 -20.51 -2.59
C GLU A 221 0.04 -22.00 -2.65
N MET A 222 -0.68 -22.53 -1.66
CA MET A 222 -1.17 -23.92 -1.68
C MET A 222 -2.27 -24.14 -2.73
N GLY A 223 -2.91 -23.08 -3.21
CA GLY A 223 -3.89 -23.16 -4.28
C GLY A 223 -3.25 -23.38 -5.66
N LYS A 224 -4.07 -23.72 -6.67
CA LYS A 224 -3.65 -23.77 -8.08
C LYS A 224 -3.49 -22.36 -8.67
N THR A 225 -2.54 -21.57 -8.16
CA THR A 225 -2.22 -20.23 -8.68
C THR A 225 -1.16 -20.31 -9.78
N GLY A 226 -1.36 -19.51 -10.83
CA GLY A 226 -0.42 -19.44 -11.96
C GLY A 226 1.00 -19.07 -11.50
N SER A 227 2.02 -19.61 -12.18
CA SER A 227 3.45 -19.42 -11.83
C SER A 227 3.86 -17.95 -11.70
N ARG A 228 3.30 -17.05 -12.53
CA ARG A 228 3.60 -15.61 -12.44
C ARG A 228 2.95 -14.94 -11.23
N ALA A 229 1.70 -15.29 -10.90
CA ALA A 229 1.01 -14.76 -9.73
C ALA A 229 1.77 -15.10 -8.44
N ARG A 230 2.23 -16.36 -8.31
CA ARG A 230 3.05 -16.81 -7.18
C ARG A 230 4.35 -16.03 -7.02
N LYS A 231 5.04 -15.73 -8.13
CA LYS A 231 6.24 -14.87 -8.09
C LYS A 231 5.95 -13.48 -7.53
N TYR A 232 4.83 -12.86 -7.92
CA TYR A 232 4.45 -11.55 -7.39
C TYR A 232 4.05 -11.61 -5.91
N LEU A 233 3.35 -12.66 -5.48
CA LEU A 233 3.04 -12.86 -4.07
C LEU A 233 4.30 -13.06 -3.22
N ALA A 234 5.26 -13.86 -3.71
CA ALA A 234 6.56 -14.04 -3.07
C ALA A 234 7.35 -12.73 -2.96
N LEU A 235 7.42 -11.93 -4.03
CA LEU A 235 8.07 -10.61 -4.02
C LEU A 235 7.37 -9.64 -3.04
N SER A 236 6.05 -9.72 -2.93
CA SER A 236 5.27 -8.95 -1.96
C SER A 236 5.66 -9.31 -0.51
N ASN A 237 5.72 -10.61 -0.20
CA ASN A 237 6.13 -11.10 1.12
C ASN A 237 7.56 -10.71 1.47
N ILE A 238 8.51 -10.89 0.54
CA ILE A 238 9.92 -10.48 0.72
C ILE A 238 10.00 -8.98 1.01
N SER A 239 9.24 -8.16 0.28
CA SER A 239 9.25 -6.71 0.47
C SER A 239 8.75 -6.30 1.86
N VAL A 240 7.69 -6.92 2.40
CA VAL A 240 7.23 -6.66 3.79
C VAL A 240 8.26 -7.12 4.83
N MET A 241 8.95 -8.24 4.60
CA MET A 241 10.03 -8.68 5.51
C MET A 241 11.17 -7.67 5.55
N VAL A 242 11.61 -7.18 4.40
CA VAL A 242 12.63 -6.14 4.32
C VAL A 242 12.14 -4.84 4.95
N ALA A 243 10.87 -4.47 4.77
CA ALA A 243 10.27 -3.33 5.46
C ALA A 243 10.40 -3.50 6.99
N LEU A 244 9.99 -4.64 7.55
CA LEU A 244 10.06 -4.89 9.00
C LEU A 244 11.48 -4.76 9.57
N ILE A 245 12.49 -5.17 8.80
CA ILE A 245 13.90 -4.96 9.17
C ILE A 245 14.18 -3.45 9.28
N TRP A 246 13.81 -2.65 8.27
CA TRP A 246 14.00 -1.21 8.31
C TRP A 246 13.27 -0.53 9.47
N PHE A 247 12.06 -0.99 9.79
CA PHE A 247 11.29 -0.45 10.91
C PHE A 247 11.93 -0.73 12.27
N GLU A 248 12.42 -1.95 12.51
CA GLU A 248 13.11 -2.24 13.77
C GLU A 248 14.47 -1.53 13.84
N LEU A 249 15.21 -1.43 12.74
CA LEU A 249 16.46 -0.65 12.71
C LEU A 249 16.23 0.83 13.05
N ASP A 250 15.17 1.43 12.51
CA ASP A 250 14.76 2.81 12.78
C ASP A 250 14.39 3.02 14.26
N LYS A 251 13.58 2.11 14.81
CA LYS A 251 13.15 2.12 16.22
C LYS A 251 14.31 2.01 17.22
N TYR A 252 15.32 1.21 16.90
CA TYR A 252 16.54 1.08 17.73
C TYR A 252 17.66 2.04 17.33
N LYS A 253 17.41 2.93 16.35
CA LYS A 253 18.37 3.92 15.83
C LYS A 253 19.68 3.32 15.31
N ILE A 254 19.63 2.08 14.82
CA ILE A 254 20.80 1.38 14.28
C ILE A 254 21.07 1.90 12.88
N GLY A 255 22.25 2.50 12.66
CA GLY A 255 22.60 3.13 11.38
C GLY A 255 22.07 4.56 11.22
N CYS A 256 21.67 5.19 12.32
CA CYS A 256 21.27 6.60 12.32
C CYS A 256 22.44 7.55 12.12
N ILE A 257 22.32 8.44 11.13
CA ILE A 257 23.26 9.54 10.91
C ILE A 257 22.62 10.81 11.47
N PRO A 258 23.12 11.36 12.59
CA PRO A 258 22.59 12.60 13.16
C PRO A 258 22.66 13.73 12.14
N GLY A 259 21.55 14.44 11.92
CA GLY A 259 21.48 15.56 10.97
C GLY A 259 21.38 15.17 9.49
N GLY A 260 21.35 13.87 9.17
CA GLY A 260 21.11 13.40 7.80
C GLY A 260 19.64 13.55 7.39
N TYR A 261 19.41 13.81 6.09
CA TYR A 261 18.08 13.76 5.48
C TYR A 261 17.59 12.34 5.18
N PHE A 262 18.42 11.34 5.49
CA PHE A 262 18.09 9.94 5.29
C PHE A 262 17.29 9.42 6.48
N SER A 263 16.06 8.97 6.22
CA SER A 263 15.18 8.35 7.21
C SER A 263 15.05 6.86 6.91
N LEU A 264 15.44 6.00 7.86
CA LEU A 264 15.20 4.56 7.80
C LEU A 264 13.68 4.27 7.74
N HIS A 265 12.88 5.12 8.38
CA HIS A 265 11.43 5.11 8.22
C HIS A 265 10.97 5.33 6.78
N GLY A 266 11.72 6.12 6.01
CA GLY A 266 11.46 6.30 4.59
C GLY A 266 11.64 5.02 3.78
N LEU A 267 12.60 4.16 4.17
CA LEU A 267 12.76 2.83 3.57
C LEU A 267 11.61 1.90 3.96
N TRP A 268 11.12 1.95 5.20
CA TRP A 268 9.88 1.25 5.57
C TRP A 268 8.75 1.59 4.60
N ASN A 269 8.47 2.89 4.40
CA ASN A 269 7.41 3.32 3.49
C ASN A 269 7.61 2.82 2.05
N LEU A 270 8.83 2.93 1.53
CA LEU A 270 9.17 2.43 0.19
C LEU A 270 8.89 0.93 0.05
N PHE A 271 9.35 0.11 0.99
CA PHE A 271 9.21 -1.35 0.91
C PHE A 271 7.77 -1.83 1.17
N ILE A 272 6.98 -1.14 2.00
CA ILE A 272 5.53 -1.40 2.10
C ILE A 272 4.84 -1.02 0.79
N GLY A 273 5.21 0.10 0.17
CA GLY A 273 4.76 0.47 -1.17
C GLY A 273 5.08 -0.61 -2.21
N LEU A 274 6.33 -1.07 -2.29
CA LEU A 274 6.74 -2.16 -3.18
C LEU A 274 5.97 -3.46 -2.92
N SER A 275 5.79 -3.83 -1.65
CA SER A 275 5.00 -5.00 -1.29
C SER A 275 3.57 -4.90 -1.80
N THR A 276 2.95 -3.74 -1.61
CA THR A 276 1.57 -3.48 -2.05
C THR A 276 1.46 -3.47 -3.57
N PHE A 277 2.47 -2.93 -4.26
CA PHE A 277 2.55 -2.96 -5.70
C PHE A 277 2.63 -4.39 -6.24
N TYR A 278 3.51 -5.22 -5.69
CA TYR A 278 3.59 -6.64 -6.07
C TYR A 278 2.30 -7.40 -5.72
N PHE A 279 1.65 -7.07 -4.61
CA PHE A 279 0.35 -7.63 -4.27
C PHE A 279 -0.73 -7.25 -5.30
N TYR A 280 -0.75 -6.00 -5.77
CA TYR A 280 -1.61 -5.56 -6.86
C TYR A 280 -1.36 -6.33 -8.17
N LEU A 281 -0.10 -6.65 -8.49
CA LEU A 281 0.24 -7.51 -9.63
C LEU A 281 -0.27 -8.93 -9.45
N TYR A 282 -0.14 -9.48 -8.24
CA TYR A 282 -0.72 -10.76 -7.88
C TYR A 282 -2.24 -10.76 -8.09
N MET A 283 -2.97 -9.73 -7.63
CA MET A 283 -4.42 -9.60 -7.86
C MET A 283 -4.78 -9.57 -9.35
N SER A 284 -3.96 -8.89 -10.15
CA SER A 284 -4.18 -8.75 -11.59
C SER A 284 -4.00 -10.07 -12.34
N GLU A 285 -2.94 -10.83 -12.05
CA GLU A 285 -2.62 -12.10 -12.72
C GLU A 285 -3.46 -13.29 -12.20
N SER A 286 -3.73 -13.36 -10.89
CA SER A 286 -4.51 -14.45 -10.29
C SER A 286 -5.93 -14.54 -10.85
N GLY A 287 -6.52 -13.40 -11.22
CA GLY A 287 -7.82 -13.37 -11.89
C GLY A 287 -7.77 -13.58 -13.42
N GLN A 288 -6.59 -13.72 -14.05
CA GLN A 288 -6.48 -14.13 -15.45
C GLN A 288 -6.36 -15.65 -15.58
N ALA A 289 -5.62 -16.29 -14.67
CA ALA A 289 -5.49 -17.76 -14.64
C ALA A 289 -6.85 -18.46 -14.46
N ALA A 290 -7.77 -17.87 -13.69
CA ALA A 290 -9.11 -18.43 -13.47
C ALA A 290 -10.02 -18.42 -14.71
N VAL A 291 -9.73 -17.61 -15.73
CA VAL A 291 -10.54 -17.50 -16.96
C VAL A 291 -10.06 -18.47 -18.06
N VAL A 292 -8.84 -19.01 -17.93
CA VAL A 292 -8.25 -19.91 -18.95
C VAL A 292 -8.54 -21.38 -18.64
N ASP A 293 -8.93 -21.70 -17.41
CA ASP A 293 -9.25 -23.06 -16.95
C ASP A 293 -10.76 -23.39 -17.03
N GLU A 294 -11.60 -22.48 -17.51
CA GLU A 294 -13.02 -22.70 -17.90
C GLU A 294 -13.15 -22.84 -19.43
#